data_AF-D6LFL6-F1
#
_entry.id   AF-D6LFL6-F1
#
_cell.length_a   1.000
_cell.length_b   1.000
_cell.length_c   1.000
_cell.angle_alpha   90.00
_cell.angle_beta   90.00
_cell.angle_gamma   90.00
#
_symmetry.space_group_name_H-M   'P 1'
#
loop_
_entity.id
_entity.type
_entity.pdbx_description
1 polymer ?
#
loop_
_entity_poly.entity_id
_entity_poly.type
_entity_poly.pdbx_seq_one_letter_code
_entity_poly.pdbx_strand_id
1 'polypeptide(L)'
;MKKILAMLALLSITSNATEVFSEYYVMEKVIPLLTNAESYTLNGEEVKAVKVDRKVLKALGTTDDPFYYTNSNQEKKLVRVGDYMVTPVTFATIDSASSKEFNSNFIKK
;
A
#
# COMPACT_ATOMS: atom_id res chain seq x y z
N MET A 1 2.97 -12.43 46.82
CA MET A 1 3.07 -12.97 45.44
C MET A 1 2.07 -12.37 44.44
N LYS A 2 0.91 -11.85 44.84
CA LYS A 2 -0.08 -11.25 43.90
C LYS A 2 0.41 -10.00 43.14
N LYS A 3 1.28 -9.18 43.76
CA LYS A 3 1.77 -7.92 43.17
C LYS A 3 2.77 -8.11 42.00
N ILE A 4 3.53 -9.21 42.02
CA ILE A 4 4.53 -9.52 40.97
C ILE A 4 3.83 -10.06 39.71
N LEU A 5 2.79 -10.88 39.90
CA LEU A 5 1.98 -11.42 38.81
C LEU A 5 1.26 -10.32 38.01
N ALA A 6 0.77 -9.28 38.71
CA ALA A 6 0.12 -8.14 38.09
C ALA A 6 1.09 -7.30 37.23
N MET A 7 2.36 -7.19 37.66
CA MET A 7 3.38 -6.46 36.89
C MET A 7 3.83 -7.25 35.64
N LEU A 8 3.87 -8.58 35.72
CA LEU A 8 4.15 -9.46 34.57
C LEU A 8 3.02 -9.42 33.53
N ALA A 9 1.76 -9.34 33.97
CA ALA A 9 0.59 -9.23 33.09
C ALA A 9 0.53 -7.88 32.36
N LEU A 10 1.01 -6.79 32.97
CA LEU A 10 1.12 -5.48 32.29
C LEU A 10 2.18 -5.48 31.18
N LEU A 11 3.27 -6.25 31.34
CA LEU A 11 4.35 -6.33 30.35
C LEU A 11 3.99 -7.21 29.15
N SER A 12 2.97 -8.07 29.25
CA SER A 12 2.52 -8.92 28.13
C SER A 12 1.63 -8.21 27.09
N ILE A 13 1.30 -6.93 27.26
CA ILE A 13 0.59 -6.14 26.25
C ILE A 13 1.62 -5.48 25.32
N THR A 14 2.48 -6.27 24.68
CA THR A 14 3.17 -5.81 23.48
C THR A 14 2.17 -5.91 22.33
N SER A 15 1.34 -4.87 22.19
CA SER A 15 0.52 -4.65 21.00
C SER A 15 1.47 -4.59 19.79
N ASN A 16 1.46 -5.63 18.95
CA ASN A 16 2.08 -5.58 17.63
C ASN A 16 1.26 -4.59 16.78
N ALA A 17 1.56 -3.31 16.93
CA ALA A 17 0.94 -2.28 16.10
C ALA A 17 1.52 -2.40 14.70
N THR A 18 0.73 -2.91 13.76
CA THR A 18 1.10 -2.91 12.35
C THR A 18 1.12 -1.48 11.83
N GLU A 19 2.21 -1.09 11.18
CA GLU A 19 2.33 0.23 10.56
C GLU A 19 1.25 0.44 9.49
N VAL A 20 0.67 1.64 9.46
CA VAL A 20 -0.28 2.06 8.43
C VAL A 20 0.24 3.37 7.85
N PHE A 21 0.69 3.33 6.60
CA PHE A 21 1.21 4.52 5.93
C PHE A 21 0.09 5.52 5.59
N SER A 22 0.43 6.80 5.50
CA SER A 22 -0.45 7.80 4.90
C SER A 22 -0.38 7.71 3.37
N GLU A 23 -1.47 8.06 2.68
CA GLU A 23 -1.48 8.19 1.22
C GLU A 23 -0.35 9.09 0.73
N TYR A 24 -0.15 10.24 1.39
CA TYR A 24 0.91 11.19 1.05
C TYR A 24 2.29 10.54 1.07
N TYR A 25 2.60 9.76 2.11
CA TYR A 25 3.88 9.05 2.21
C TYR A 25 4.02 8.01 1.08
N VAL A 26 2.99 7.19 0.85
CA VAL A 26 3.02 6.18 -0.21
C VAL A 26 3.20 6.84 -1.57
N MET A 27 2.44 7.90 -1.84
CA MET A 27 2.54 8.70 -3.05
C MET A 27 3.96 9.26 -3.24
N GLU A 28 4.51 9.96 -2.25
CA GLU A 28 5.85 10.55 -2.30
C GLU A 28 6.92 9.49 -2.66
N LYS A 29 6.85 8.31 -2.04
CA LYS A 29 7.83 7.25 -2.25
C LYS A 29 7.63 6.46 -3.55
N VAL A 30 6.39 6.30 -4.01
CA VAL A 30 6.06 5.45 -5.17
C VAL A 30 5.96 6.25 -6.47
N ILE A 31 5.69 7.56 -6.44
CA ILE A 31 5.64 8.45 -7.62
C ILE A 31 6.82 8.20 -8.58
N PRO A 32 8.09 8.16 -8.13
CA PRO A 32 9.22 7.97 -9.06
C PRO A 32 9.15 6.67 -9.87
N LEU A 33 8.55 5.63 -9.29
CA LEU A 33 8.31 4.34 -9.96
C LEU A 33 7.12 4.45 -10.93
N LEU A 34 6.07 5.18 -10.57
CA LEU A 34 4.88 5.40 -11.38
C LEU A 34 5.11 6.34 -12.57
N THR A 35 5.99 7.34 -12.46
CA THR A 35 6.30 8.27 -13.55
C THR A 35 6.79 7.55 -14.81
N ASN A 36 7.55 6.48 -14.64
CA ASN A 36 8.08 5.66 -15.73
C ASN A 36 7.28 4.38 -15.98
N ALA A 37 6.16 4.19 -15.27
CA ALA A 37 5.35 3.00 -15.39
C ALA A 37 4.48 3.01 -16.66
N GLU A 38 4.02 1.82 -17.04
CA GLU A 38 3.08 1.64 -18.13
C GLU A 38 1.75 2.37 -17.83
N SER A 39 1.11 2.88 -18.88
CA SER A 39 -0.25 3.41 -18.79
C SER A 39 -1.26 2.30 -19.06
N TYR A 40 -2.39 2.37 -18.37
CA TYR A 40 -3.53 1.48 -18.51
C TYR A 40 -4.81 2.30 -18.63
N THR A 41 -5.86 1.67 -19.13
CA THR A 41 -7.23 2.21 -19.09
C THR A 41 -8.03 1.47 -18.04
N LEU A 42 -8.68 2.21 -17.14
CA LEU A 42 -9.63 1.70 -16.14
C LEU A 42 -10.92 2.53 -16.24
N ASN A 43 -12.06 1.89 -16.47
CA ASN A 43 -13.36 2.57 -16.59
C ASN A 43 -13.37 3.73 -17.61
N GLY A 44 -12.55 3.66 -18.66
CA GLY A 44 -12.42 4.72 -19.69
C GLY A 44 -11.42 5.82 -19.34
N GLU A 45 -10.82 5.81 -18.16
CA GLU A 45 -9.81 6.78 -17.73
C GLU A 45 -8.39 6.22 -17.83
N GLU A 46 -7.43 7.08 -18.15
CA GLU A 46 -6.01 6.70 -18.19
C GLU A 46 -5.39 6.77 -16.79
N VAL A 47 -4.72 5.68 -16.42
CA VAL A 47 -4.04 5.52 -15.12
C VAL A 47 -2.61 5.01 -15.33
N LYS A 48 -1.73 5.32 -14.38
CA LYS A 48 -0.43 4.68 -14.22
C LYS A 48 -0.54 3.59 -13.18
N ALA A 49 0.10 2.44 -13.43
CA ALA A 49 0.14 1.37 -12.45
C ALA A 49 1.52 0.72 -12.38
N VAL A 50 1.97 0.43 -11.16
CA VAL A 50 3.20 -0.32 -10.90
C VAL A 50 2.89 -1.54 -10.07
N LYS A 51 3.42 -2.69 -10.48
CA LYS A 51 3.31 -3.93 -9.70
C LYS A 51 4.13 -3.79 -8.43
N VAL A 52 3.54 -4.17 -7.30
CA VAL A 52 4.18 -4.19 -6.00
C VAL A 52 5.21 -5.31 -5.98
N ASP A 53 6.47 -4.92 -5.98
CA ASP A 53 7.63 -5.80 -5.87
C ASP A 53 8.57 -5.31 -4.77
N ARG A 54 9.76 -5.93 -4.66
CA ARG A 54 10.77 -5.52 -3.68
C ARG A 54 11.25 -4.08 -3.85
N LYS A 55 11.16 -3.48 -5.05
CA LYS A 55 11.54 -2.08 -5.28
C LYS A 55 10.51 -1.14 -4.65
N VAL A 56 9.22 -1.46 -4.78
CA VAL A 56 8.14 -0.71 -4.12
C VAL A 56 8.29 -0.79 -2.60
N LEU A 57 8.49 -1.99 -2.03
CA LEU A 57 8.70 -2.16 -0.59
C LEU A 57 9.93 -1.38 -0.09
N LYS A 58 11.04 -1.46 -0.82
CA LYS A 58 12.26 -0.69 -0.51
C LYS A 58 12.03 0.81 -0.58
N ALA A 59 11.26 1.31 -1.56
CA ALA A 59 10.92 2.72 -1.68
C ALA A 59 10.09 3.21 -0.48
N LEU A 60 9.17 2.36 0.01
CA LEU A 60 8.38 2.61 1.20
C LEU A 60 9.16 2.45 2.52
N GLY A 61 10.40 1.96 2.46
CA GLY A 61 11.23 1.75 3.65
C GLY A 61 10.77 0.57 4.52
N THR A 62 10.05 -0.39 3.95
CA THR A 62 9.53 -1.56 4.67
C THR A 62 9.93 -2.88 4.02
N THR A 63 9.83 -3.96 4.78
CA THR A 63 9.92 -5.34 4.30
C THR A 63 8.61 -6.10 4.50
N ASP A 64 7.57 -5.44 5.00
CA ASP A 64 6.30 -6.06 5.35
C ASP A 64 5.51 -6.45 4.09
N ASP A 65 4.95 -7.65 4.14
CA ASP A 65 4.04 -8.19 3.13
C ASP A 65 2.96 -9.03 3.85
N PRO A 66 1.70 -8.55 3.94
CA PRO A 66 1.20 -7.29 3.37
C PRO A 66 1.67 -6.04 4.13
N PHE A 67 1.62 -4.89 3.45
CA PHE A 67 1.65 -3.57 4.09
C PHE A 67 0.28 -2.89 4.02
N TYR A 68 0.10 -1.84 4.83
CA TYR A 68 -1.16 -1.11 4.92
C TYR A 68 -0.97 0.38 4.70
N TYR A 69 -1.96 1.02 4.10
CA TYR A 69 -2.03 2.48 4.05
C TYR A 69 -3.48 2.97 4.02
N THR A 70 -3.70 4.24 4.30
CA THR A 70 -5.02 4.88 4.17
C THR A 70 -5.06 5.72 2.90
N ASN A 71 -6.01 5.48 1.99
CA ASN A 71 -6.17 6.24 0.73
C ASN A 71 -6.98 7.54 0.91
N SER A 72 -7.16 8.30 -0.18
CA SER A 72 -7.96 9.55 -0.20
C SER A 72 -9.40 9.37 0.27
N ASN A 73 -9.96 8.17 0.12
CA ASN A 73 -11.31 7.82 0.57
C ASN A 73 -11.37 7.44 2.06
N GLN A 74 -10.26 7.60 2.80
CA GLN A 74 -10.09 7.18 4.20
C GLN A 74 -10.23 5.66 4.41
N GLU A 75 -10.03 4.88 3.35
CA GLU A 75 -10.08 3.43 3.42
C GLU A 75 -8.71 2.87 3.77
N LYS A 76 -8.65 2.00 4.77
CA LYS A 76 -7.45 1.22 5.06
C LYS A 76 -7.29 0.13 4.00
N LYS A 77 -6.31 0.30 3.13
CA LYS A 77 -5.94 -0.66 2.09
C LYS A 77 -4.93 -1.67 2.65
N LEU A 78 -5.07 -2.92 2.23
CA LEU A 78 -4.12 -4.00 2.45
C LEU A 78 -3.50 -4.32 1.09
N VAL A 79 -2.18 -4.21 0.97
CA VAL A 79 -1.47 -4.41 -0.29
C VAL A 79 -0.42 -5.49 -0.12
N ARG A 80 -0.45 -6.50 -1.01
CA ARG A 80 0.52 -7.59 -1.02
C ARG A 80 1.53 -7.42 -2.13
N VAL A 81 2.67 -8.10 -2.00
CA VAL A 81 3.55 -8.32 -3.15
C VAL A 81 2.78 -9.01 -4.27
N GLY A 82 2.86 -8.44 -5.46
CA GLY A 82 2.14 -8.89 -6.65
C GLY A 82 0.85 -8.14 -6.97
N ASP A 83 0.30 -7.37 -6.02
CA ASP A 83 -0.75 -6.39 -6.27
C ASP A 83 -0.20 -5.19 -7.04
N TYR A 84 -1.02 -4.17 -7.32
CA TYR A 84 -0.63 -2.99 -8.07
C TYR A 84 -0.95 -1.72 -7.31
N MET A 85 -0.01 -0.78 -7.28
CA MET A 85 -0.28 0.62 -6.93
C MET A 85 -0.74 1.34 -8.19
N VAL A 86 -1.81 2.13 -8.09
CA VAL A 86 -2.49 2.77 -9.21
C VAL A 86 -2.72 4.24 -8.92
N THR A 87 -2.48 5.11 -9.90
CA THR A 87 -2.74 6.54 -9.80
C THR A 87 -3.30 7.08 -11.12
N PRO A 88 -4.21 8.06 -11.10
CA PRO A 88 -4.51 8.84 -12.30
C PRO A 88 -3.22 9.51 -12.83
N VAL A 89 -3.18 9.82 -14.13
CA VAL A 89 -2.00 10.46 -14.76
C VAL A 89 -1.66 11.85 -14.17
N THR A 90 -2.57 12.45 -13.42
CA THR A 90 -2.38 13.70 -12.69
C THR A 90 -1.62 13.53 -11.37
N PHE A 91 -1.40 12.29 -10.90
CA PHE A 91 -0.79 11.97 -9.61
C PHE A 91 -1.50 12.61 -8.41
N ALA A 92 -2.82 12.85 -8.53
CA ALA A 92 -3.60 13.52 -7.49
C ALA A 92 -3.90 12.60 -6.29
N THR A 93 -4.05 11.30 -6.52
CA THR A 93 -4.41 10.28 -5.52
C THR A 93 -3.74 8.96 -5.83
N ILE A 94 -3.61 8.06 -4.86
CA ILE A 94 -3.06 6.72 -5.08
C ILE A 94 -3.93 5.66 -4.43
N ASP A 95 -4.37 4.70 -5.24
CA ASP A 95 -5.09 3.52 -4.81
C ASP A 95 -4.28 2.24 -5.10
N SER A 96 -4.83 1.10 -4.72
CA SER A 96 -4.28 -0.22 -4.96
C SER A 96 -5.33 -1.14 -5.56
N ALA A 97 -4.94 -1.94 -6.54
CA ALA A 97 -5.75 -3.01 -7.10
C ALA A 97 -5.11 -4.35 -6.78
N SER A 98 -5.91 -5.34 -6.37
CA SER A 98 -5.40 -6.70 -6.23
C SER A 98 -4.93 -7.22 -7.59
N SER A 99 -3.97 -8.15 -7.63
CA SER A 99 -3.53 -8.75 -8.90
C SER A 99 -4.70 -9.31 -9.73
N LYS A 100 -5.71 -9.91 -9.07
CA LYS A 100 -6.91 -10.44 -9.74
C LYS A 100 -7.75 -9.33 -10.37
N GLU A 101 -8.03 -8.28 -9.60
CA GLU A 101 -8.79 -7.11 -10.07
C GLU A 101 -8.07 -6.42 -11.22
N PHE A 102 -6.75 -6.20 -11.06
CA PHE A 102 -5.91 -5.57 -12.07
C PHE A 102 -6.02 -6.31 -13.41
N ASN A 103 -5.76 -7.62 -13.40
CA ASN A 103 -5.79 -8.44 -14.61
C ASN A 103 -7.18 -8.57 -15.26
N SER A 104 -8.25 -8.27 -14.52
CA SER A 104 -9.63 -8.39 -15.00
C SER A 104 -10.14 -7.07 -15.59
N ASN A 105 -9.69 -5.93 -15.04
CA ASN A 105 -10.31 -4.62 -15.31
C ASN A 105 -9.39 -3.63 -16.03
N PHE A 106 -8.06 -3.83 -16.01
CA PHE A 106 -7.10 -2.88 -16.54
C PHE A 106 -6.64 -3.32 -17.93
N ILE A 107 -6.80 -2.42 -18.90
CA ILE A 107 -6.43 -2.67 -20.29
C ILE A 107 -5.13 -1.91 -20.57
N LYS A 108 -4.08 -2.61 -20.97
CA LYS A 108 -2.81 -1.98 -21.35
C LYS A 108 -3.02 -1.06 -22.56
N LYS A 109 -2.51 0.17 -22.46
CA LYS A 109 -2.57 1.18 -23.53
C LYS A 109 -1.39 1.05 -24.50
#